data_AF-A0A2H5ZUS1-F1
#
_entry.id   AF-A0A2H5ZUS1-F1
#
_cell.length_a   1.000
_cell.length_b   1.000
_cell.length_c   1.000
_cell.angle_alpha   90.00
_cell.angle_beta   90.00
_cell.angle_gamma   90.00
#
_symmetry.space_group_name_H-M   'P 1'
#
loop_
_entity.id
_entity.type
_entity.pdbx_description
1 polymer ?
#
loop_
_entity_poly.entity_id
_entity_poly.type
_entity_poly.pdbx_seq_one_letter_code
_entity_poly.pdbx_strand_id
1 'polypeptide(L)'
;MRALPADPAEAMARIAEEIRNCQRCPLHEGRTQAVPGEGPPDAPLLFVGEGPGAEEDQQGRPFVGAAGRLLDKLLASIRIPRERVFITNTVRCRPPGNREPHPGEVAACLPYLVRQMSVLQPRVVCLLGATATRALLGADQKLNQVRGRALREAGRWWFATYHPAAALRSASLAKALEEDFRRLRRLVDVEWGTEDPARWKPNVVQKLFESGQVTEPVEVSRDGSLRLAWEIRGLHPTFRSASAMAELLGRFVRRRESLSPDVPVVVQLEGTDAHGRPVSADAPECVAVHAEVRVER
;
A
#
# COMPACT_ATOMS: atom_id res chain seq x y z
N MET A 1 4.02 23.99 20.18
CA MET A 1 4.43 23.60 18.81
C MET A 1 4.12 24.75 17.87
N ARG A 2 5.08 25.22 17.05
CA ARG A 2 4.80 26.28 16.05
C ARG A 2 3.94 25.70 14.92
N ALA A 3 2.89 26.42 14.49
CA ALA A 3 2.01 26.02 13.39
C ALA A 3 2.82 25.80 12.10
N LEU A 4 2.58 24.70 11.37
CA LEU A 4 3.26 24.42 10.08
C LEU A 4 2.87 25.46 9.03
N PRO A 5 3.78 25.81 8.10
CA PRO A 5 3.42 26.60 6.93
C PRO A 5 2.32 25.88 6.14
N ALA A 6 1.50 26.64 5.42
CA ALA A 6 0.46 26.06 4.56
C ALA A 6 1.06 25.34 3.35
N ASP A 7 2.20 25.81 2.84
CA ASP A 7 2.92 25.16 1.75
C ASP A 7 3.64 23.88 2.23
N PRO A 8 3.37 22.70 1.63
CA PRO A 8 4.02 21.45 2.00
C PRO A 8 5.55 21.47 1.87
N ALA A 9 6.11 22.18 0.88
CA ALA A 9 7.56 22.23 0.68
C ALA A 9 8.24 23.00 1.82
N GLU A 10 7.74 24.19 2.16
CA GLU A 10 8.19 24.97 3.31
C GLU A 10 8.02 24.21 4.63
N ALA A 11 6.89 23.51 4.79
CA ALA A 11 6.63 22.69 5.99
C ALA A 11 7.65 21.57 6.16
N MET A 12 7.97 20.86 5.06
CA MET A 12 9.00 19.82 5.06
C MET A 12 10.39 20.38 5.31
N ALA A 13 10.75 21.51 4.69
CA ALA A 13 12.01 22.19 4.92
C ALA A 13 12.19 22.60 6.39
N ARG A 14 11.12 23.11 7.02
CA ARG A 14 11.15 23.49 8.43
C ARG A 14 11.32 22.28 9.35
N ILE A 15 10.62 21.18 9.07
CA ILE A 15 10.81 19.93 9.81
C ILE A 15 12.25 19.43 9.66
N ALA A 16 12.83 19.53 8.47
CA ALA A 16 14.21 19.12 8.22
C ALA A 16 15.21 19.96 9.02
N GLU A 17 15.01 21.27 9.11
CA GLU A 17 15.86 22.16 9.90
C GLU A 17 15.76 21.88 11.41
N GLU A 18 14.56 21.63 11.91
CA GLU A 18 14.36 21.20 13.30
C GLU A 18 15.07 19.87 13.60
N ILE A 19 15.06 18.92 12.65
CA ILE A 19 15.77 17.65 12.79
C ILE A 19 17.29 17.87 12.83
N ARG A 20 17.84 18.74 11.98
CA ARG A 20 19.29 19.04 11.93
C ARG A 20 19.82 19.59 13.26
N ASN A 21 19.00 20.39 13.94
CA ASN A 21 19.34 21.00 15.24
C ASN A 21 18.86 20.19 16.45
N CYS A 22 18.24 19.01 16.24
CA CYS A 22 17.61 18.25 17.32
C CYS A 22 18.63 17.69 18.33
N GLN A 23 18.32 17.79 19.62
CA GLN A 23 19.11 17.22 20.73
C GLN A 23 18.25 16.38 21.70
N ARG A 24 17.10 15.87 21.23
CA ARG A 24 16.07 15.22 22.07
C ARG A 24 16.43 13.80 22.56
N CYS A 25 17.54 13.21 22.10
CA CYS A 25 18.03 11.91 22.54
C CYS A 25 19.56 11.81 22.39
N PRO A 26 20.22 10.85 23.05
CA PRO A 26 21.69 10.74 23.06
C PRO A 26 22.35 10.57 21.68
N LEU A 27 21.60 10.13 20.67
CA LEU A 27 22.14 9.96 19.30
C LEU A 27 22.64 11.27 18.67
N HIS A 28 22.27 12.43 19.19
CA HIS A 28 22.77 13.71 18.69
C HIS A 28 24.27 13.93 18.95
N GLU A 29 24.82 13.30 19.98
CA GLU A 29 26.21 13.50 20.42
C GLU A 29 27.22 12.86 19.46
N GLY A 30 26.82 11.76 18.80
CA GLY A 30 27.70 10.96 17.96
C GLY A 30 27.48 11.09 16.45
N ARG A 31 26.51 11.89 16.01
CA ARG A 31 26.24 12.07 14.56
C ARG A 31 27.20 13.09 13.97
N THR A 32 27.56 12.90 12.70
CA THR A 32 28.18 13.96 11.89
C THR A 32 27.09 14.87 11.33
N GLN A 33 26.09 14.29 10.68
CA GLN A 33 24.91 14.98 10.17
C GLN A 33 23.64 14.23 10.57
N ALA A 34 22.61 14.97 10.96
CA ALA A 34 21.28 14.38 10.99
C ALA A 34 20.80 14.12 9.56
N VAL A 35 19.91 13.13 9.41
CA VAL A 35 19.36 12.71 8.12
C VAL A 35 17.83 12.85 8.16
N PRO A 36 17.28 14.04 7.83
CA PRO A 36 15.85 14.30 7.83
C PRO A 36 15.00 13.36 6.96
N GLY A 37 15.57 12.90 5.85
CA GLY A 37 14.86 12.28 4.75
C GLY A 37 14.94 13.15 3.50
N GLU A 38 14.68 12.54 2.34
CA GLU A 38 14.72 13.24 1.05
C GLU A 38 13.58 12.73 0.14
N GLY A 39 13.11 13.61 -0.75
CA GLY A 39 12.02 13.34 -1.69
C GLY A 39 11.07 14.53 -1.82
N PRO A 40 10.10 14.47 -2.76
CA PRO A 40 9.17 15.56 -2.96
C PRO A 40 8.14 15.63 -1.82
N PRO A 41 7.63 16.83 -1.48
CA PRO A 41 6.73 17.04 -0.34
C PRO A 41 5.30 16.52 -0.57
N ASP A 42 4.99 16.08 -1.79
CA ASP A 42 3.74 15.45 -2.20
C ASP A 42 3.93 13.96 -2.55
N ALA A 43 5.06 13.36 -2.15
CA ALA A 43 5.39 11.97 -2.48
C ALA A 43 4.28 10.99 -2.04
N PRO A 44 3.64 10.27 -2.99
CA PRO A 44 2.54 9.40 -2.64
C PRO A 44 2.99 8.02 -2.11
N LEU A 45 4.30 7.73 -2.15
CA LEU A 45 4.96 6.57 -1.53
C LEU A 45 6.08 7.04 -0.60
N LEU A 46 5.99 6.61 0.66
CA LEU A 46 6.97 6.85 1.71
C LEU A 46 7.70 5.55 2.06
N PHE A 47 9.02 5.55 2.03
CA PHE A 47 9.85 4.49 2.60
C PHE A 47 10.38 4.91 3.98
N VAL A 48 10.29 3.99 4.94
CA VAL A 48 10.78 4.19 6.31
C VAL A 48 11.73 3.04 6.68
N GLY A 49 13.01 3.36 6.83
CA GLY A 49 14.03 2.44 7.36
C GLY A 49 14.24 2.55 8.87
N GLU A 50 15.33 1.96 9.34
CA GLU A 50 15.70 1.96 10.76
C GLU A 50 16.35 3.29 11.19
N GLY A 51 17.53 3.59 10.64
CA GLY A 51 18.37 4.73 10.99
C GLY A 51 19.51 4.93 9.98
N PRO A 52 20.23 6.06 10.04
CA PRO A 52 21.40 6.31 9.20
C PRO A 52 22.53 5.32 9.45
N GLY A 53 23.22 4.89 8.39
CA GLY A 53 24.53 4.24 8.47
C GLY A 53 25.67 5.26 8.37
N ALA A 54 26.89 4.78 8.18
CA ALA A 54 28.09 5.63 8.14
C ALA A 54 28.09 6.61 6.95
N GLU A 55 27.75 6.12 5.75
CA GLU A 55 27.71 6.96 4.54
C GLU A 55 26.57 7.98 4.64
N GLU A 56 25.41 7.60 5.19
CA GLU A 56 24.28 8.50 5.41
C GLU A 56 24.60 9.61 6.41
N ASP A 57 25.26 9.27 7.52
CA ASP A 57 25.69 10.21 8.56
C ASP A 57 26.70 11.24 8.04
N GLN A 58 27.63 10.83 7.17
CA GLN A 58 28.59 11.74 6.56
C GLN A 58 27.95 12.69 5.55
N GLN A 59 26.96 12.20 4.80
CA GLN A 59 26.35 12.97 3.70
C GLN A 59 25.08 13.73 4.10
N GLY A 60 24.48 13.42 5.26
CA GLY A 60 23.19 13.97 5.67
C GLY A 60 22.01 13.48 4.81
N ARG A 61 22.18 12.39 4.04
CA ARG A 61 21.22 11.88 3.05
C ARG A 61 20.84 10.43 3.34
N PRO A 62 19.56 10.05 3.20
CA PRO A 62 19.11 8.70 3.55
C PRO A 62 19.47 7.70 2.45
N PHE A 63 19.82 6.47 2.82
CA PHE A 63 20.00 5.36 1.87
C PHE A 63 20.93 5.72 0.70
N VAL A 64 22.17 6.14 1.02
CA VAL A 64 23.24 6.41 0.02
C VAL A 64 24.33 5.33 0.04
N GLY A 65 24.42 4.57 1.12
CA GLY A 65 25.36 3.45 1.27
C GLY A 65 24.95 2.19 0.51
N ALA A 66 25.60 1.06 0.79
CA ALA A 66 25.35 -0.20 0.08
C ALA A 66 23.88 -0.64 0.10
N ALA A 67 23.20 -0.48 1.25
CA ALA A 67 21.77 -0.78 1.39
C ALA A 67 20.90 0.18 0.54
N GLY A 68 21.32 1.44 0.44
CA GLY A 68 20.68 2.44 -0.41
C GLY A 68 20.82 2.16 -1.89
N ARG A 69 22.02 1.80 -2.34
CA ARG A 69 22.27 1.38 -3.72
C ARG A 69 21.45 0.14 -4.10
N LEU A 70 21.20 -0.78 -3.15
CA LEU A 70 20.28 -1.89 -3.37
C LEU A 70 18.82 -1.41 -3.45
N LEU A 71 18.40 -0.49 -2.58
CA LEU A 71 17.08 0.13 -2.67
C LEU A 71 16.87 0.80 -4.04
N ASP A 72 17.86 1.52 -4.56
CA ASP A 72 17.81 2.15 -5.89
C ASP A 72 17.63 1.12 -7.00
N LYS A 73 18.36 0.00 -6.94
CA LYS A 73 18.19 -1.12 -7.89
C LYS A 73 16.79 -1.72 -7.80
N LEU A 74 16.25 -1.88 -6.59
CA LEU A 74 14.92 -2.44 -6.38
C LEU A 74 13.84 -1.49 -6.92
N LEU A 75 13.95 -0.18 -6.67
CA LEU A 75 13.08 0.84 -7.22
C LEU A 75 13.12 0.86 -8.76
N ALA A 76 14.32 0.82 -9.33
CA ALA A 76 14.51 0.72 -10.78
C ALA A 76 13.89 -0.55 -11.36
N SER A 77 14.02 -1.70 -10.67
CA SER A 77 13.45 -2.98 -11.12
C SER A 77 11.93 -2.95 -11.24
N ILE A 78 11.28 -2.10 -10.44
CA ILE A 78 9.82 -1.88 -10.49
C ILE A 78 9.44 -0.56 -11.17
N ARG A 79 10.36 0.09 -11.86
CA ARG A 79 10.14 1.34 -12.61
C ARG A 79 9.49 2.44 -11.76
N ILE A 80 9.88 2.54 -10.50
CA ILE A 80 9.53 3.67 -9.63
C ILE A 80 10.77 4.56 -9.54
N PRO A 81 10.74 5.80 -10.06
CA PRO A 81 11.85 6.72 -9.93
C PRO A 81 12.05 7.14 -8.48
N ARG A 82 13.30 7.22 -8.01
CA ARG A 82 13.62 7.60 -6.63
C ARG A 82 13.11 9.02 -6.30
N GLU A 83 13.16 9.90 -7.28
CA GLU A 83 12.69 11.29 -7.21
C GLU A 83 11.17 11.42 -7.03
N ARG A 84 10.39 10.34 -7.19
CA ARG A 84 8.94 10.31 -6.96
C ARG A 84 8.54 9.77 -5.59
N VAL A 85 9.50 9.38 -4.76
CA VAL A 85 9.25 8.79 -3.44
C VAL A 85 9.92 9.61 -2.36
N PHE A 86 9.37 9.55 -1.15
CA PHE A 86 10.06 10.10 0.02
C PHE A 86 10.72 8.96 0.78
N ILE A 87 11.99 9.14 1.15
CA ILE A 87 12.76 8.13 1.87
C ILE A 87 13.25 8.75 3.18
N THR A 88 12.98 8.08 4.28
CA THR A 88 13.48 8.45 5.60
C THR A 88 13.63 7.21 6.49
N ASN A 89 13.89 7.42 7.77
CA ASN A 89 14.13 6.35 8.73
C ASN A 89 13.16 6.45 9.93
N THR A 90 13.38 5.63 10.95
CA THR A 90 12.68 5.72 12.23
C THR A 90 13.42 6.70 13.15
N VAL A 91 14.74 6.59 13.24
CA VAL A 91 15.62 7.60 13.86
C VAL A 91 16.35 8.45 12.81
N ARG A 92 16.73 9.68 13.16
CA ARG A 92 17.36 10.66 12.24
C ARG A 92 18.87 10.81 12.43
N CYS A 93 19.45 10.09 13.38
CA CYS A 93 20.86 10.17 13.74
C CYS A 93 21.43 8.75 13.78
N ARG A 94 22.68 8.57 13.35
CA ARG A 94 23.34 7.26 13.31
C ARG A 94 23.56 6.72 14.73
N PRO A 95 23.04 5.52 15.07
CA PRO A 95 23.42 4.85 16.31
C PRO A 95 24.91 4.44 16.32
N PRO A 96 25.61 4.54 17.48
CA PRO A 96 27.01 4.12 17.60
C PRO A 96 27.21 2.68 17.10
N GLY A 97 28.20 2.47 16.22
CA GLY A 97 28.47 1.15 15.65
C GLY A 97 27.37 0.59 14.74
N ASN A 98 26.42 1.42 14.28
CA ASN A 98 25.23 0.98 13.53
C ASN A 98 24.39 -0.06 14.30
N ARG A 99 24.37 0.02 15.63
CA ARG A 99 23.47 -0.80 16.44
C ARG A 99 22.01 -0.47 16.14
N GLU A 100 21.10 -1.38 16.48
CA GLU A 100 19.67 -1.05 16.50
C GLU A 100 19.41 0.12 17.46
N PRO A 101 18.59 1.12 17.09
CA PRO A 101 18.23 2.21 17.98
C PRO A 101 17.42 1.69 19.18
N HIS A 102 17.67 2.24 20.35
CA HIS A 102 16.94 1.89 21.56
C HIS A 102 15.50 2.42 21.49
N PRO A 103 14.53 1.78 22.20
CA PRO A 103 13.14 2.23 22.20
C PRO A 103 12.94 3.70 22.57
N GLY A 104 13.72 4.22 23.54
CA GLY A 104 13.69 5.63 23.92
C GLY A 104 14.17 6.58 22.82
N GLU A 105 15.16 6.15 22.01
CA GLU A 105 15.66 6.92 20.87
C GLU A 105 14.63 6.97 19.74
N VAL A 106 13.97 5.83 19.47
CA VAL A 106 12.85 5.73 18.53
C VAL A 106 11.70 6.64 18.98
N ALA A 107 11.25 6.52 20.23
CA ALA A 107 10.15 7.31 20.77
C ALA A 107 10.43 8.82 20.73
N ALA A 108 11.67 9.24 21.00
CA ALA A 108 12.07 10.65 20.92
C ALA A 108 12.05 11.20 19.49
N CYS A 109 12.31 10.35 18.48
CA CYS A 109 12.41 10.76 17.08
C CYS A 109 11.09 10.64 16.30
N LEU A 110 10.22 9.71 16.69
CA LEU A 110 8.95 9.41 16.02
C LEU A 110 8.05 10.63 15.77
N PRO A 111 7.96 11.65 16.67
CA PRO A 111 7.16 12.85 16.41
C PRO A 111 7.56 13.60 15.12
N TYR A 112 8.82 13.52 14.68
CA TYR A 112 9.22 14.09 13.39
C TYR A 112 8.64 13.31 12.23
N LEU A 113 8.67 11.97 12.30
CA LEU A 113 8.11 11.12 11.26
C LEU A 113 6.60 11.31 11.13
N VAL A 114 5.88 11.40 12.26
CA VAL A 114 4.44 11.69 12.27
C VAL A 114 4.14 13.04 11.61
N ARG A 115 4.93 14.08 11.90
CA ARG A 115 4.80 15.39 11.25
C ARG A 115 5.12 15.35 9.76
N GLN A 116 6.16 14.62 9.36
CA GLN A 116 6.46 14.42 7.93
C GLN A 116 5.28 13.72 7.24
N MET A 117 4.73 12.66 7.83
CA MET A 117 3.56 11.95 7.29
C MET A 117 2.30 12.82 7.23
N SER A 118 2.10 13.75 8.17
CA SER A 118 0.96 14.67 8.13
C SER A 118 1.07 15.71 7.01
N VAL A 119 2.30 16.07 6.61
CA VAL A 119 2.53 16.96 5.47
C VAL A 119 2.45 16.18 4.16
N LEU A 120 3.17 15.06 4.08
CA LEU A 120 3.27 14.21 2.88
C LEU A 120 1.92 13.58 2.48
N GLN A 121 1.08 13.23 3.47
CA GLN A 121 -0.14 12.44 3.28
C GLN A 121 0.04 11.23 2.35
N PRO A 122 1.02 10.34 2.61
CA PRO A 122 1.35 9.27 1.68
C PRO A 122 0.18 8.27 1.57
N ARG A 123 -0.07 7.81 0.33
CA ARG A 123 -1.05 6.74 0.04
C ARG A 123 -0.49 5.37 0.37
N VAL A 124 0.82 5.18 0.24
CA VAL A 124 1.53 3.94 0.57
C VAL A 124 2.72 4.24 1.46
N VAL A 125 2.86 3.49 2.55
CA VAL A 125 4.01 3.53 3.47
C VAL A 125 4.68 2.16 3.47
N CYS A 126 5.91 2.11 2.96
CA CYS A 126 6.73 0.91 2.91
C CYS A 126 7.75 0.91 4.07
N LEU A 127 7.61 -0.06 4.98
CA LEU A 127 8.43 -0.23 6.16
C LEU A 127 9.56 -1.22 5.86
N LEU A 128 10.79 -0.74 5.93
CA LEU A 128 12.00 -1.51 5.64
C LEU A 128 12.59 -2.03 6.96
N GLY A 129 12.34 -3.30 7.26
CA GLY A 129 12.88 -3.97 8.44
C GLY A 129 12.02 -3.89 9.70
N ALA A 130 12.41 -4.66 10.71
CA ALA A 130 11.60 -4.88 11.90
C ALA A 130 11.48 -3.63 12.79
N THR A 131 12.50 -2.78 12.84
CA THR A 131 12.47 -1.55 13.63
C THR A 131 11.39 -0.58 13.13
N ALA A 132 11.34 -0.34 11.82
CA ALA A 132 10.30 0.49 11.21
C ALA A 132 8.90 -0.14 11.36
N THR A 133 8.79 -1.47 11.18
CA THR A 133 7.54 -2.21 11.42
C THR A 133 7.03 -2.01 12.85
N ARG A 134 7.88 -2.22 13.86
CA ARG A 134 7.47 -2.08 15.27
C ARG A 134 7.11 -0.65 15.63
N ALA A 135 7.87 0.31 15.12
CA ALA A 135 7.66 1.73 15.42
C ALA A 135 6.32 2.26 14.89
N LEU A 136 5.82 1.74 13.77
CA LEU A 136 4.63 2.27 13.09
C LEU A 136 3.41 1.35 13.12
N LEU A 137 3.58 0.04 13.23
CA LEU A 137 2.48 -0.93 13.27
C LEU A 137 2.25 -1.54 14.67
N GLY A 138 3.12 -1.26 15.65
CA GLY A 138 3.00 -1.76 17.02
C GLY A 138 4.19 -2.61 17.47
N ALA A 139 4.56 -2.48 18.75
CA ALA A 139 5.77 -3.09 19.31
C ALA A 139 5.76 -4.63 19.31
N ASP A 140 4.58 -5.24 19.30
CA ASP A 140 4.32 -6.68 19.26
C ASP A 140 4.44 -7.29 17.86
N GLN A 141 4.47 -6.45 16.81
CA GLN A 141 4.52 -6.90 15.42
C GLN A 141 5.86 -7.57 15.09
N LYS A 142 5.78 -8.81 14.60
CA LYS A 142 6.94 -9.53 14.06
C LYS A 142 6.97 -9.40 12.55
N LEU A 143 8.10 -8.91 12.01
CA LEU A 143 8.26 -8.67 10.57
C LEU A 143 7.90 -9.90 9.73
N ASN A 144 8.29 -11.11 10.14
CA ASN A 144 8.00 -12.34 9.40
C ASN A 144 6.50 -12.66 9.29
N GLN A 145 5.66 -12.15 10.20
CA GLN A 145 4.20 -12.37 10.18
C GLN A 145 3.47 -11.38 9.26
N VAL A 146 4.01 -10.16 9.13
CA VAL A 146 3.37 -9.06 8.38
C VAL A 146 4.00 -8.77 7.03
N ARG A 147 5.24 -9.23 6.78
CA ARG A 147 5.96 -8.91 5.54
C ARG A 147 5.23 -9.38 4.29
N GLY A 148 5.34 -8.60 3.22
CA GLY A 148 4.74 -8.91 1.92
C GLY A 148 3.21 -8.84 1.90
N ARG A 149 2.57 -8.45 3.00
CA ARG A 149 1.13 -8.21 3.12
C ARG A 149 0.86 -6.71 3.11
N ALA A 150 -0.19 -6.31 2.40
CA ALA A 150 -0.68 -4.94 2.42
C ALA A 150 -1.80 -4.83 3.46
N LEU A 151 -1.66 -3.90 4.39
CA LEU A 151 -2.68 -3.53 5.38
C LEU A 151 -3.22 -2.15 5.04
N ARG A 152 -4.54 -1.98 5.04
CA ARG A 152 -5.17 -0.67 4.81
C ARG A 152 -5.69 -0.12 6.12
N GLU A 153 -5.25 1.08 6.48
CA GLU A 153 -5.67 1.75 7.71
C GLU A 153 -5.62 3.26 7.52
N ALA A 154 -6.60 3.98 8.08
CA ALA A 154 -6.70 5.44 8.01
C ALA A 154 -6.52 6.02 6.58
N GLY A 155 -7.09 5.32 5.58
CA GLY A 155 -7.05 5.75 4.18
C GLY A 155 -5.71 5.54 3.45
N ARG A 156 -4.71 4.89 4.08
CA ARG A 156 -3.42 4.56 3.46
C ARG A 156 -3.09 3.08 3.56
N TRP A 157 -2.16 2.64 2.72
CA TRP A 157 -1.60 1.31 2.78
C TRP A 157 -0.30 1.27 3.55
N TRP A 158 -0.16 0.22 4.34
CA TRP A 158 1.05 -0.15 5.05
C TRP A 158 1.58 -1.44 4.47
N PHE A 159 2.86 -1.44 4.13
CA PHE A 159 3.52 -2.59 3.53
C PHE A 159 4.87 -2.80 4.20
N ALA A 160 5.07 -3.94 4.85
CA ALA A 160 6.34 -4.25 5.49
C ALA A 160 7.18 -5.21 4.64
N THR A 161 8.50 -5.01 4.63
CA THR A 161 9.44 -5.93 3.96
C THR A 161 10.80 -5.94 4.68
N TYR A 162 11.73 -6.77 4.20
CA TYR A 162 13.08 -6.82 4.75
C TYR A 162 13.83 -5.52 4.50
N HIS A 163 14.70 -5.16 5.44
CA HIS A 163 15.62 -4.05 5.23
C HIS A 163 16.66 -4.45 4.16
N PRO A 164 16.99 -3.58 3.19
CA PRO A 164 17.97 -3.90 2.13
C PRO A 164 19.33 -4.38 2.68
N ALA A 165 19.79 -3.84 3.82
CA ALA A 165 21.02 -4.28 4.46
C ALA A 165 21.04 -5.78 4.84
N ALA A 166 19.88 -6.38 5.15
CA ALA A 166 19.78 -7.81 5.45
C ALA A 166 19.90 -8.67 4.19
N ALA A 167 19.33 -8.19 3.08
CA ALA A 167 19.41 -8.85 1.77
C ALA A 167 20.84 -8.88 1.20
N LEU A 168 21.68 -7.88 1.50
CA LEU A 168 23.09 -7.87 1.07
C LEU A 168 23.91 -9.07 1.57
N ARG A 169 23.49 -9.69 2.68
CA ARG A 169 24.20 -10.81 3.32
C ARG A 169 23.55 -12.17 3.07
N SER A 170 22.42 -12.22 2.36
CA SER A 170 21.64 -13.44 2.19
C SER A 170 20.87 -13.45 0.86
N ALA A 171 21.23 -14.40 0.00
CA ALA A 171 20.57 -14.57 -1.30
C ALA A 171 19.07 -14.90 -1.18
N SER A 172 18.68 -15.68 -0.17
CA SER A 172 17.27 -16.00 0.06
C SER A 172 16.47 -14.76 0.49
N LEU A 173 17.04 -13.91 1.35
CA LEU A 173 16.42 -12.63 1.73
C LEU A 173 16.38 -11.65 0.56
N ALA A 174 17.41 -11.62 -0.29
CA ALA A 174 17.42 -10.79 -1.50
C ALA A 174 16.29 -11.18 -2.45
N LYS A 175 16.12 -12.49 -2.74
CA LYS A 175 15.01 -12.98 -3.56
C LYS A 175 13.65 -12.62 -2.97
N ALA A 176 13.48 -12.82 -1.66
CA ALA A 176 12.24 -12.52 -0.96
C ALA A 176 11.92 -11.01 -0.96
N LEU A 177 12.95 -10.16 -0.86
CA LEU A 177 12.83 -8.71 -0.96
C LEU A 177 12.42 -8.26 -2.36
N GLU A 178 13.02 -8.85 -3.41
CA GLU A 178 12.60 -8.58 -4.80
C GLU A 178 11.13 -8.96 -5.05
N GLU A 179 10.70 -10.12 -4.54
CA GLU A 179 9.29 -10.54 -4.62
C GLU A 179 8.35 -9.54 -3.92
N ASP A 180 8.75 -9.02 -2.76
CA ASP A 180 7.99 -7.99 -2.06
C ASP A 180 7.94 -6.68 -2.83
N PHE A 181 9.03 -6.26 -3.49
CA PHE A 181 9.00 -5.06 -4.33
C PHE A 181 8.07 -5.22 -5.53
N ARG A 182 7.98 -6.42 -6.13
CA ARG A 182 6.97 -6.71 -7.17
C ARG A 182 5.55 -6.61 -6.63
N ARG A 183 5.30 -7.01 -5.37
CA ARG A 183 3.98 -6.82 -4.71
C ARG A 183 3.71 -5.35 -4.42
N LEU A 184 4.70 -4.63 -3.90
CA LEU A 184 4.63 -3.18 -3.66
C LEU A 184 4.29 -2.43 -4.95
N ARG A 185 4.88 -2.82 -6.09
CA ARG A 185 4.56 -2.21 -7.39
C ARG A 185 3.07 -2.32 -7.72
N ARG A 186 2.47 -3.50 -7.58
CA ARG A 186 1.04 -3.71 -7.82
C ARG A 186 0.17 -2.84 -6.92
N LEU A 187 0.58 -2.68 -5.66
CA LEU A 187 -0.11 -1.82 -4.70
C LEU A 187 -0.03 -0.34 -5.10
N VAL A 188 1.15 0.09 -5.53
CA VAL A 188 1.40 1.45 -6.03
C VAL A 188 0.60 1.73 -7.30
N ASP A 189 0.52 0.79 -8.24
CA ASP A 189 -0.26 0.92 -9.47
C ASP A 189 -1.75 1.15 -9.19
N VAL A 190 -2.32 0.42 -8.22
CA VAL A 190 -3.70 0.59 -7.77
C VAL A 190 -3.94 2.00 -7.21
N GLU A 191 -2.98 2.55 -6.47
CA GLU A 191 -3.16 3.82 -5.77
C GLU A 191 -2.80 5.05 -6.60
N TRP A 192 -1.86 4.93 -7.54
CA TRP A 192 -1.37 6.07 -8.32
C TRP A 192 -2.12 6.25 -9.63
N GLY A 193 -2.90 5.27 -10.07
CA GLY A 193 -3.61 5.35 -11.35
C GLY A 193 -2.67 5.56 -12.56
N THR A 194 -1.36 5.33 -12.38
CA THR A 194 -0.31 5.47 -13.40
C THR A 194 -0.26 4.28 -14.36
N GLU A 195 -1.18 3.34 -14.20
CA GLU A 195 -1.59 2.43 -15.26
C GLU A 195 -3.08 2.61 -15.55
N ASP A 196 -3.38 2.69 -16.85
CA ASP A 196 -4.69 2.31 -17.39
C ASP A 196 -4.97 0.86 -16.96
N PRO A 197 -6.12 0.57 -16.30
CA PRO A 197 -6.53 -0.80 -15.99
C PRO A 197 -6.40 -1.77 -17.18
N ALA A 198 -6.46 -1.28 -18.42
CA ALA A 198 -6.28 -2.05 -19.64
C ALA A 198 -4.86 -2.59 -19.89
N ARG A 199 -3.82 -2.09 -19.19
CA ARG A 199 -2.43 -2.61 -19.30
C ARG A 199 -2.10 -3.73 -18.32
N TRP A 200 -2.97 -3.98 -17.35
CA TRP A 200 -2.90 -5.19 -16.54
C TRP A 200 -3.27 -6.36 -17.45
N LYS A 201 -2.47 -7.43 -17.47
CA LYS A 201 -2.99 -8.70 -18.03
C LYS A 201 -4.22 -9.10 -17.20
N PRO A 202 -5.42 -9.07 -17.80
CA PRO A 202 -6.68 -9.16 -17.10
C PRO A 202 -6.93 -10.62 -16.77
N ASN A 203 -6.79 -11.06 -15.52
CA ASN A 203 -6.94 -12.51 -15.27
C ASN A 203 -7.93 -12.91 -14.20
N VAL A 204 -8.82 -12.01 -13.78
CA VAL A 204 -10.05 -12.46 -13.15
C VAL A 204 -11.21 -11.63 -13.63
N VAL A 205 -11.33 -10.41 -13.11
CA VAL A 205 -12.56 -9.62 -13.23
C VAL A 205 -12.77 -9.15 -14.67
N GLN A 206 -11.71 -8.67 -15.34
CA GLN A 206 -11.81 -8.22 -16.72
C GLN A 206 -11.83 -9.38 -17.75
N LYS A 207 -11.27 -10.55 -17.42
CA LYS A 207 -11.42 -11.77 -18.24
C LYS A 207 -12.85 -12.31 -18.24
N LEU A 208 -13.64 -12.04 -17.20
CA LEU A 208 -15.08 -12.34 -17.16
C LEU A 208 -15.87 -11.41 -18.10
N PHE A 209 -15.55 -10.12 -18.11
CA PHE A 209 -16.23 -9.13 -18.97
C PHE A 209 -15.81 -9.21 -20.45
N GLU A 210 -14.57 -9.60 -20.76
CA GLU A 210 -14.04 -9.63 -22.15
C GLU A 210 -14.14 -10.99 -22.85
N SER A 211 -14.41 -12.10 -22.14
CA SER A 211 -14.49 -13.45 -22.74
C SER A 211 -15.83 -13.75 -23.44
N GLY A 212 -16.76 -12.80 -23.48
CA GLY A 212 -18.14 -13.04 -23.91
C GLY A 212 -18.94 -13.92 -22.94
N GLN A 213 -18.41 -14.19 -21.74
CA GLN A 213 -19.08 -14.96 -20.69
C GLN A 213 -19.91 -14.09 -19.75
N VAL A 214 -19.75 -12.75 -19.79
CA VAL A 214 -20.57 -11.81 -19.02
C VAL A 214 -21.23 -10.81 -19.96
N THR A 215 -22.56 -10.69 -19.88
CA THR A 215 -23.33 -9.71 -20.66
C THR A 215 -23.16 -8.29 -20.08
N GLU A 216 -23.19 -7.26 -20.94
CA GLU A 216 -23.27 -5.88 -20.46
C GLU A 216 -24.52 -5.71 -19.59
N PRO A 217 -24.42 -4.99 -18.44
CA PRO A 217 -25.54 -4.86 -17.54
C PRO A 217 -26.69 -4.12 -18.20
N VAL A 218 -27.84 -4.78 -18.27
CA VAL A 218 -29.07 -4.13 -18.74
C VAL A 218 -29.67 -3.33 -17.58
N GLU A 219 -29.87 -2.04 -17.80
CA GLU A 219 -30.54 -1.16 -16.84
C GLU A 219 -32.06 -1.42 -16.91
N VAL A 220 -32.65 -1.89 -15.82
CA VAL A 220 -34.09 -2.17 -15.74
C VAL A 220 -34.74 -1.19 -14.77
N SER A 221 -34.95 0.05 -15.21
CA SER A 221 -35.66 1.06 -14.42
C SER A 221 -37.18 0.87 -14.54
N ARG A 222 -37.87 0.58 -13.42
CA ARG A 222 -39.35 0.62 -13.36
C ARG A 222 -39.92 1.44 -12.20
N ASP A 223 -39.10 1.99 -11.32
CA ASP A 223 -39.58 2.65 -10.09
C ASP A 223 -38.60 3.68 -9.50
N GLY A 224 -37.53 4.06 -10.22
CA GLY A 224 -36.50 4.97 -9.71
C GLY A 224 -35.39 4.29 -8.88
N SER A 225 -35.45 2.98 -8.69
CA SER A 225 -34.33 2.16 -8.19
C SER A 225 -33.38 1.78 -9.33
N LEU A 226 -32.06 1.84 -9.10
CA LEU A 226 -31.08 1.36 -10.07
C LEU A 226 -31.00 -0.17 -9.93
N ARG A 227 -31.40 -0.89 -10.98
CA ARG A 227 -31.25 -2.34 -11.08
C ARG A 227 -30.33 -2.69 -12.24
N LEU A 228 -29.26 -3.41 -11.92
CA LEU A 228 -28.28 -3.90 -12.88
C LEU A 228 -28.32 -5.43 -12.87
N ALA A 229 -28.49 -6.04 -14.03
CA ALA A 229 -28.54 -7.49 -14.19
C ALA A 229 -27.37 -7.98 -15.07
N TRP A 230 -26.68 -9.03 -14.64
CA TRP A 230 -25.61 -9.70 -15.40
C TRP A 230 -25.90 -11.19 -15.53
N GLU A 231 -25.61 -11.77 -16.70
CA GLU A 231 -25.48 -13.23 -16.85
C GLU A 231 -23.98 -13.57 -16.87
N ILE A 232 -23.51 -14.45 -15.98
CA ILE A 232 -22.10 -14.81 -15.79
C ILE A 232 -21.91 -16.30 -16.08
N ARG A 233 -21.29 -16.68 -17.20
CA ARG A 233 -21.08 -18.08 -17.57
C ARG A 233 -19.81 -18.66 -16.94
N GLY A 234 -20.01 -19.62 -16.05
CA GLY A 234 -18.99 -20.34 -15.29
C GLY A 234 -18.47 -19.52 -14.11
N LEU A 235 -18.51 -20.08 -12.90
CA LEU A 235 -17.80 -19.48 -11.77
C LEU A 235 -16.30 -19.59 -12.02
N HIS A 236 -15.70 -18.47 -12.41
CA HIS A 236 -14.25 -18.37 -12.50
C HIS A 236 -13.64 -18.78 -11.13
N PRO A 237 -12.62 -19.65 -11.08
CA PRO A 237 -12.09 -20.25 -9.84
C PRO A 237 -11.47 -19.25 -8.84
N THR A 238 -11.55 -17.95 -9.15
CA THR A 238 -11.14 -16.86 -8.26
C THR A 238 -12.24 -16.46 -7.28
N PHE A 239 -13.51 -16.78 -7.56
CA PHE A 239 -14.59 -16.58 -6.59
C PHE A 239 -14.61 -17.77 -5.64
N ARG A 240 -14.24 -17.54 -4.38
CA ARG A 240 -14.19 -18.58 -3.35
C ARG A 240 -15.58 -19.01 -2.88
N SER A 241 -16.60 -18.18 -3.13
CA SER A 241 -18.02 -18.44 -2.88
C SER A 241 -18.91 -17.37 -3.54
N ALA A 242 -20.22 -17.62 -3.63
CA ALA A 242 -21.24 -16.70 -4.10
C ALA A 242 -21.29 -15.44 -3.23
N SER A 243 -21.10 -15.58 -1.92
CA SER A 243 -20.99 -14.42 -1.01
C SER A 243 -19.80 -13.50 -1.36
N ALA A 244 -18.64 -14.08 -1.69
CA ALA A 244 -17.47 -13.30 -2.12
C ALA A 244 -17.69 -12.59 -3.47
N MET A 245 -18.44 -13.23 -4.38
CA MET A 245 -18.86 -12.64 -5.65
C MET A 245 -19.85 -11.49 -5.45
N ALA A 246 -20.84 -11.66 -4.57
CA ALA A 246 -21.81 -10.63 -4.21
C ALA A 246 -21.13 -9.38 -3.60
N GLU A 247 -20.17 -9.57 -2.69
CA GLU A 247 -19.41 -8.47 -2.09
C GLU A 247 -18.58 -7.70 -3.12
N LEU A 248 -17.99 -8.39 -4.10
CA LEU A 248 -17.20 -7.79 -5.16
C LEU A 248 -18.08 -6.96 -6.11
N LEU A 249 -19.22 -7.51 -6.54
CA LEU A 249 -20.19 -6.81 -7.39
C LEU A 249 -20.78 -5.59 -6.67
N GLY A 250 -21.11 -5.71 -5.38
CA GLY A 250 -21.60 -4.59 -4.58
C GLY A 250 -20.58 -3.45 -4.48
N ARG A 251 -19.30 -3.76 -4.25
CA ARG A 251 -18.21 -2.75 -4.25
C ARG A 251 -18.01 -2.11 -5.63
N PHE A 252 -18.15 -2.89 -6.69
CA PHE A 252 -18.04 -2.40 -8.06
C PHE A 252 -19.14 -1.37 -8.36
N VAL A 253 -20.41 -1.70 -8.09
CA VAL A 253 -21.55 -0.80 -8.31
C VAL A 253 -21.43 0.46 -7.45
N ARG A 254 -21.06 0.34 -6.18
CA ARG A 254 -20.82 1.52 -5.30
C ARG A 254 -19.78 2.47 -5.88
N ARG A 255 -18.69 1.95 -6.44
CA ARG A 255 -17.63 2.77 -7.04
C ARG A 255 -18.08 3.41 -8.36
N ARG A 256 -18.75 2.64 -9.23
CA ARG A 256 -19.23 3.10 -10.53
C ARG A 256 -20.24 4.24 -10.39
N GLU A 257 -21.19 4.08 -9.48
CA GLU A 257 -22.31 5.00 -9.28
C GLU A 257 -22.02 6.07 -8.21
N SER A 258 -20.78 6.10 -7.69
CA SER A 258 -20.34 7.05 -6.64
C SER A 258 -21.27 7.06 -5.40
N LEU A 259 -21.76 5.89 -4.99
CA LEU A 259 -22.74 5.77 -3.90
C LEU A 259 -22.08 5.99 -2.54
N SER A 260 -22.81 6.69 -1.66
CA SER A 260 -22.43 6.86 -0.26
C SER A 260 -22.48 5.51 0.49
N PRO A 261 -21.67 5.28 1.55
CA PRO A 261 -21.60 4.00 2.26
C PRO A 261 -22.94 3.55 2.88
N ASP A 262 -23.79 4.50 3.23
CA ASP A 262 -25.11 4.33 3.84
C ASP A 262 -26.20 3.92 2.82
N VAL A 263 -25.97 4.08 1.53
CA VAL A 263 -26.89 3.62 0.48
C VAL A 263 -26.90 2.09 0.46
N PRO A 264 -28.04 1.41 0.69
CA PRO A 264 -28.10 -0.05 0.61
C PRO A 264 -27.85 -0.52 -0.83
N VAL A 265 -26.93 -1.47 -0.98
CA VAL A 265 -26.68 -2.16 -2.25
C VAL A 265 -26.90 -3.64 -1.98
N VAL A 266 -27.99 -4.16 -2.53
CA VAL A 266 -28.40 -5.55 -2.37
C VAL A 266 -27.96 -6.30 -3.62
N VAL A 267 -27.23 -7.39 -3.45
CA VAL A 267 -26.79 -8.25 -4.56
C VAL A 267 -27.42 -9.62 -4.40
N GLN A 268 -28.22 -10.02 -5.38
CA GLN A 268 -28.84 -11.34 -5.47
C GLN A 268 -28.16 -12.13 -6.57
N LEU A 269 -27.89 -13.40 -6.30
CA LEU A 269 -27.22 -14.33 -7.22
C LEU A 269 -28.07 -15.57 -7.38
N GLU A 270 -28.40 -15.91 -8.63
CA GLU A 270 -29.14 -17.12 -8.97
C GLU A 270 -28.31 -17.98 -9.93
N GLY A 271 -28.03 -19.23 -9.57
CA GLY A 271 -27.26 -20.16 -10.40
C GLY A 271 -28.17 -20.97 -11.33
N THR A 272 -27.64 -21.38 -12.48
CA THR A 272 -28.30 -22.32 -13.40
C THR A 272 -27.35 -23.42 -13.85
N ASP A 273 -27.86 -24.65 -13.96
CA ASP A 273 -27.13 -25.81 -14.51
C ASP A 273 -27.09 -25.80 -16.05
N ALA A 274 -26.41 -26.78 -16.66
CA ALA A 274 -26.27 -26.88 -18.12
C ALA A 274 -27.60 -27.05 -18.89
N HIS A 275 -28.70 -27.34 -18.19
CA HIS A 275 -30.04 -27.45 -18.75
C HIS A 275 -30.91 -26.22 -18.44
N GLY A 276 -30.34 -25.18 -17.84
CA GLY A 276 -31.04 -23.95 -17.46
C GLY A 276 -31.91 -24.10 -16.21
N ARG A 277 -31.73 -25.15 -15.40
CA ARG A 277 -32.49 -25.34 -14.17
C ARG A 277 -31.84 -24.58 -13.01
N PRO A 278 -32.63 -23.99 -12.09
CA PRO A 278 -32.08 -23.24 -10.96
C PRO A 278 -31.27 -24.14 -10.03
N VAL A 279 -30.08 -23.68 -9.67
CA VAL A 279 -29.19 -24.31 -8.68
C VAL A 279 -28.56 -23.23 -7.80
N SER A 280 -27.97 -23.62 -6.67
CA SER A 280 -27.19 -22.67 -5.88
C SER A 280 -26.01 -22.14 -6.70
N ALA A 281 -25.72 -20.84 -6.59
CA ALA A 281 -24.56 -20.23 -7.25
C ALA A 281 -23.21 -20.75 -6.72
N ASP A 282 -23.20 -21.52 -5.62
CA ASP A 282 -22.03 -22.23 -5.12
C ASP A 282 -22.00 -23.72 -5.50
N ALA A 283 -23.04 -24.21 -6.19
CA ALA A 283 -23.17 -25.62 -6.52
C ALA A 283 -22.12 -26.04 -7.59
N PRO A 284 -21.49 -27.21 -7.45
CA PRO A 284 -20.54 -27.73 -8.45
C PRO A 284 -21.12 -27.82 -9.88
N GLU A 285 -22.42 -28.05 -9.99
CA GLU A 285 -23.19 -28.15 -11.23
C GLU A 285 -23.62 -26.79 -11.83
N CYS A 286 -23.35 -25.68 -11.14
CA CYS A 286 -23.69 -24.34 -11.60
C CYS A 286 -22.78 -23.91 -12.76
N VAL A 287 -23.37 -23.73 -13.95
CA VAL A 287 -22.62 -23.34 -15.16
C VAL A 287 -22.85 -21.89 -15.57
N ALA A 288 -23.86 -21.22 -15.02
CA ALA A 288 -24.06 -19.78 -15.18
C ALA A 288 -24.69 -19.17 -13.93
N VAL A 289 -24.41 -17.90 -13.66
CA VAL A 289 -24.95 -17.14 -12.53
C VAL A 289 -25.57 -15.86 -13.05
N HIS A 290 -26.86 -15.67 -12.78
CA HIS A 290 -27.53 -14.39 -12.93
C HIS A 290 -27.31 -13.55 -11.67
N ALA A 291 -26.69 -12.38 -11.81
CA ALA A 291 -26.52 -11.44 -10.72
C ALA A 291 -27.47 -10.25 -10.90
N GLU A 292 -28.30 -9.97 -9.90
CA GLU A 292 -29.11 -8.74 -9.84
C GLU A 292 -28.59 -7.86 -8.71
N VAL A 293 -28.17 -6.63 -9.03
CA VAL A 293 -27.79 -5.63 -8.04
C VAL A 293 -28.86 -4.56 -8.00
N ARG A 294 -29.41 -4.33 -6.81
CA ARG A 294 -30.38 -3.27 -6.53
C ARG A 294 -29.76 -2.22 -5.63
N VAL A 295 -29.92 -0.96 -6.03
CA VAL A 295 -29.59 0.19 -5.20
C VAL A 295 -30.89 0.77 -4.66
N GLU A 296 -31.10 0.65 -3.35
CA GLU A 296 -32.25 1.25 -2.68
C GLU A 296 -31.92 2.73 -2.43
N ARG A 297 -32.70 3.63 -3.03
CA ARG A 297 -32.56 5.08 -2.86
C ARG A 297 -33.59 5.61 -1.88
#